data_AF-A0A4R3KR93-F1
#
_entry.id   AF-A0A4R3KR93-F1
#
_cell.length_a   1.000
_cell.length_b   1.000
_cell.length_c   1.000
_cell.angle_alpha   90.00
_cell.angle_beta   90.00
_cell.angle_gamma   90.00
#
_symmetry.space_group_name_H-M   'P 1'
#
loop_
_entity.id
_entity.type
_entity.pdbx_description
1 polymer ?
#
loop_
_entity_poly.entity_id
_entity_poly.type
_entity_poly.pdbx_seq_one_letter_code
_entity_poly.pdbx_strand_id
1 'polypeptide(L)'
;MRNILNVLNENGTYMTVKYYGLNDLATPNDLKNIIDNRILICDYYMDKDFTKDLTLNDFIDYLVLKKIIEIQEIIPYIKNKENQESFQNLILKLEGKYKEFSVGNIIKFININIKTIFMKEREIYDIKNVTLDLCIKYQGGISEDVFLYLIDNYSYLIFDNYDKLQKTLENQTTLFEKLFSKDIVENAINYRLSKIGDIIASVYNRKKENLYDYLDIAVNTIINYGESIMNKLSIDNIMEHQNTIYEIYNILKRINHIKGNQFEGYVEVSEEIMDKYLKEKGKVITYEIPVVDIIKMLKSDMPWEFKPLSLTHSYDKECDIMKSNLNFPPKEETSFLDLVSSNIDSDDYFTFSHQQNLNVYITVGTAAIFSIMNDKKLFVESLIWYIGYLEFICQELRYGKKDIIFDMKLLYNMLDNIFSNIGELDDERMQSLCYGPSMYICAFTENILRVTYKYIKQDEEYVPSSIGTIGQYLSIENEVIKEILGEYQVKHLLFYFGKTQETKIGYNYRNKLAHWNEIQKKELSPQLVCKLFFLMINVINSIFYYFYEKRRENF
;
A
#
# COMPACT_ATOMS: atom_id res chain seq x y z
N MET A 1 0.61 29.12 -41.59
CA MET A 1 -0.69 29.40 -40.91
C MET A 1 -0.44 29.31 -39.41
N ARG A 2 -0.96 30.22 -38.58
CA ARG A 2 -0.80 30.15 -37.11
C ARG A 2 -1.83 29.15 -36.54
N ASN A 3 -1.47 28.41 -35.48
CA ASN A 3 -2.41 27.59 -34.70
C ASN A 3 -3.11 28.43 -33.60
N ILE A 4 -4.16 27.91 -32.98
CA ILE A 4 -4.97 28.59 -31.96
C ILE A 4 -4.16 28.99 -30.73
N LEU A 5 -3.17 28.17 -30.32
CA LEU A 5 -2.33 28.49 -29.16
C LEU A 5 -1.50 29.74 -29.41
N ASN A 6 -0.96 29.90 -30.63
CA ASN A 6 -0.25 31.12 -31.00
C ASN A 6 -1.16 32.35 -30.90
N VAL A 7 -2.42 32.23 -31.35
CA VAL A 7 -3.40 33.32 -31.30
C VAL A 7 -3.80 33.67 -29.85
N LEU A 8 -3.99 32.67 -29.00
CA LEU A 8 -4.30 32.87 -27.57
C LEU A 8 -3.12 33.49 -26.82
N ASN A 9 -1.90 33.03 -27.09
CA ASN A 9 -0.68 33.55 -26.46
C ASN A 9 -0.44 35.03 -26.83
N GLU A 10 -0.74 35.43 -28.07
CA GLU A 10 -0.68 36.84 -28.49
C GLU A 10 -1.67 37.74 -27.71
N ASN A 11 -2.77 37.17 -27.21
CA ASN A 11 -3.74 37.82 -26.32
C ASN A 11 -3.45 37.60 -24.82
N GLY A 12 -2.25 37.13 -24.47
CA GLY A 12 -1.83 36.92 -23.08
C GLY A 12 -2.49 35.72 -22.38
N THR A 13 -3.15 34.84 -23.13
CA THR A 13 -3.80 33.64 -22.58
C THR A 13 -2.96 32.40 -22.91
N TYR A 14 -2.53 31.68 -21.87
CA TYR A 14 -1.78 30.43 -22.02
C TYR A 14 -2.69 29.23 -21.75
N MET A 15 -2.61 28.22 -22.63
CA MET A 15 -3.39 26.99 -22.52
C MET A 15 -2.55 25.80 -22.99
N THR A 16 -2.69 24.66 -22.31
CA THR A 16 -2.07 23.39 -22.73
C THR A 16 -2.98 22.60 -23.66
N VAL A 17 -2.45 21.58 -24.34
CA VAL A 17 -3.25 20.70 -25.22
C VAL A 17 -3.91 19.53 -24.48
N LYS A 18 -3.54 19.29 -23.22
CA LYS A 18 -4.04 18.17 -22.42
C LYS A 18 -5.16 18.60 -21.48
N TYR A 19 -6.17 17.75 -21.36
CA TYR A 19 -7.14 17.79 -20.27
C TYR A 19 -6.72 16.79 -19.19
N TYR A 20 -6.63 17.24 -17.93
CA TYR A 20 -6.17 16.42 -16.81
C TYR A 20 -7.32 15.83 -15.96
N GLY A 21 -8.58 16.18 -16.27
CA GLY A 21 -9.76 15.66 -15.58
C GLY A 21 -10.38 16.63 -14.58
N LEU A 22 -11.59 16.29 -14.12
CA LEU A 22 -12.44 17.16 -13.29
C LEU A 22 -11.78 17.62 -11.98
N ASN A 23 -10.95 16.76 -11.37
CA ASN A 23 -10.33 17.00 -10.07
C ASN A 23 -8.97 17.71 -10.16
N ASP A 24 -8.50 18.07 -11.36
CA ASP A 24 -7.21 18.71 -11.55
C ASP A 24 -7.29 20.23 -11.30
N LEU A 25 -6.27 20.80 -10.66
CA LEU A 25 -6.19 22.23 -10.35
C LEU A 25 -6.07 23.12 -11.60
N ALA A 26 -5.60 22.60 -12.73
CA ALA A 26 -5.54 23.31 -13.99
C ALA A 26 -6.93 23.49 -14.63
N THR A 27 -7.87 22.57 -14.36
CA THR A 27 -9.17 22.54 -15.03
C THR A 27 -10.00 23.83 -14.84
N PRO A 28 -10.15 24.40 -13.62
CA PRO A 28 -10.83 25.68 -13.44
C PRO A 28 -10.16 26.84 -14.19
N ASN A 29 -8.82 26.84 -14.26
CA ASN A 29 -8.06 27.87 -14.95
C ASN A 29 -8.23 27.76 -16.49
N ASP A 30 -8.18 26.55 -17.03
CA ASP A 30 -8.47 26.28 -18.43
C ASP A 30 -9.91 26.69 -18.80
N LEU A 31 -10.90 26.32 -17.98
CA LEU A 31 -12.29 26.71 -18.20
C LEU A 31 -12.44 28.24 -18.26
N LYS A 32 -11.83 28.96 -17.31
CA LYS A 32 -11.83 30.42 -17.30
C LYS A 32 -11.23 30.98 -18.60
N ASN A 33 -10.05 30.50 -18.99
CA ASN A 33 -9.37 30.95 -20.20
C ASN A 33 -10.21 30.70 -21.46
N ILE A 34 -10.93 29.57 -21.54
CA ILE A 34 -11.83 29.26 -22.66
C ILE A 34 -13.04 30.20 -22.68
N ILE A 35 -13.68 30.45 -21.53
CA ILE A 35 -14.87 31.32 -21.45
C ILE A 35 -14.52 32.78 -21.76
N ASP A 36 -13.40 33.28 -21.22
CA ASP A 36 -12.92 34.65 -21.41
C ASP A 36 -12.57 34.90 -22.89
N ASN A 37 -12.09 33.87 -23.60
CA ASN A 37 -11.71 33.95 -25.02
C ASN A 37 -12.72 33.28 -25.97
N ARG A 38 -13.95 32.99 -25.53
CA ARG A 38 -14.92 32.16 -26.29
C ARG A 38 -15.22 32.66 -27.70
N ILE A 39 -15.32 33.99 -27.89
CA ILE A 39 -15.62 34.60 -29.20
C ILE A 39 -14.43 34.37 -30.14
N LEU A 40 -13.22 34.72 -29.68
CA LEU A 40 -11.98 34.51 -30.42
C LEU A 40 -11.79 33.05 -30.83
N ILE A 41 -11.99 32.11 -29.90
CA ILE A 41 -11.89 30.67 -30.16
C ILE A 41 -12.90 30.25 -31.22
N CYS A 42 -14.17 30.65 -31.04
CA CYS A 42 -15.24 30.30 -31.98
C CYS A 42 -14.94 30.82 -33.39
N ASP A 43 -14.62 32.11 -33.53
CA ASP A 43 -14.35 32.74 -34.82
C ASP A 43 -13.14 32.10 -35.52
N TYR A 44 -12.07 31.85 -34.76
CA TYR A 44 -10.88 31.18 -35.28
C TYR A 44 -11.16 29.81 -35.90
N TYR A 45 -11.94 28.97 -35.22
CA TYR A 45 -12.28 27.63 -35.74
C TYR A 45 -13.32 27.67 -36.86
N MET A 46 -14.24 28.63 -36.85
CA MET A 46 -15.27 28.76 -37.89
C MET A 46 -14.68 29.22 -39.24
N ASP A 47 -13.64 30.05 -39.22
CA ASP A 47 -12.96 30.55 -40.41
C ASP A 47 -12.02 29.53 -41.07
N LYS A 48 -11.77 28.38 -40.40
CA LYS A 48 -10.89 27.32 -40.90
C LYS A 48 -11.64 26.16 -41.55
N ASP A 49 -11.01 25.61 -42.58
CA ASP A 49 -11.42 24.39 -43.28
C ASP A 49 -10.40 23.28 -43.02
N PHE A 50 -10.82 22.24 -42.29
CA PHE A 50 -9.97 21.11 -41.89
C PHE A 50 -10.18 19.86 -42.75
N THR A 51 -10.89 19.97 -43.88
CA THR A 51 -11.23 18.80 -44.73
C THR A 51 -10.06 18.25 -45.55
N LYS A 52 -8.89 18.90 -45.52
CA LYS A 52 -7.68 18.57 -46.31
C LYS A 52 -6.66 17.77 -45.51
N ASP A 53 -5.54 17.41 -46.14
CA ASP A 53 -4.38 16.84 -45.45
C ASP A 53 -3.89 17.81 -44.36
N LEU A 54 -3.72 17.30 -43.14
CA LEU A 54 -3.39 18.11 -41.97
C LEU A 54 -1.95 18.63 -42.04
N THR A 55 -1.75 19.89 -41.65
CA THR A 55 -0.44 20.41 -41.26
C THR A 55 -0.22 20.25 -39.77
N LEU A 56 1.01 20.50 -39.29
CA LEU A 56 1.31 20.50 -37.85
C LEU A 56 0.42 21.49 -37.07
N ASN A 57 0.12 22.65 -37.64
CA ASN A 57 -0.75 23.62 -36.99
C ASN A 57 -2.19 23.12 -36.89
N ASP A 58 -2.69 22.44 -37.93
CA ASP A 58 -4.04 21.87 -37.91
C ASP A 58 -4.13 20.70 -36.92
N PHE A 59 -3.05 19.93 -36.77
CA PHE A 59 -2.97 18.90 -35.73
C PHE A 59 -3.00 19.50 -34.33
N ILE A 60 -2.27 20.59 -34.07
CA ILE A 60 -2.32 21.30 -32.77
C ILE A 60 -3.73 21.84 -32.52
N ASP A 61 -4.36 22.44 -33.54
CA ASP A 61 -5.73 22.93 -33.46
C ASP A 61 -6.71 21.81 -33.10
N TYR A 62 -6.52 20.62 -33.68
CA TYR A 62 -7.29 19.42 -33.32
C TYR A 62 -7.10 19.03 -31.86
N LEU A 63 -5.87 19.04 -31.32
CA LEU A 63 -5.63 18.69 -29.92
C LEU A 63 -6.30 19.66 -28.94
N VAL A 64 -6.22 20.96 -29.22
CA VAL A 64 -6.90 21.99 -28.40
C VAL A 64 -8.41 21.84 -28.49
N LEU A 65 -8.94 21.59 -29.70
CA LEU A 65 -10.37 21.39 -29.89
C LEU A 65 -10.85 20.15 -29.13
N LYS A 66 -10.11 19.04 -29.21
CA LYS A 66 -10.36 17.82 -28.41
C LYS A 66 -10.43 18.13 -26.92
N LYS A 67 -9.44 18.87 -26.39
CA LYS A 67 -9.43 19.29 -24.98
C LYS A 67 -10.68 20.09 -24.59
N ILE A 68 -11.07 21.08 -25.39
CA ILE A 68 -12.24 21.91 -25.12
C ILE A 68 -13.50 21.03 -25.06
N ILE A 69 -13.66 20.11 -26.02
CA ILE A 69 -14.79 19.17 -26.02
C ILE A 69 -14.76 18.24 -24.80
N GLU A 70 -13.59 17.73 -24.40
CA GLU A 70 -13.47 16.85 -23.23
C GLU A 70 -13.79 17.56 -21.90
N ILE A 71 -13.45 18.85 -21.78
CA ILE A 71 -13.76 19.68 -20.60
C ILE A 71 -15.28 19.81 -20.37
N GLN A 72 -16.13 19.51 -21.35
CA GLN A 72 -17.59 19.63 -21.22
C GLN A 72 -18.17 18.91 -19.99
N GLU A 73 -17.49 17.89 -19.45
CA GLU A 73 -17.90 17.21 -18.22
C GLU A 73 -18.01 18.15 -17.00
N ILE A 74 -17.35 19.32 -17.03
CA ILE A 74 -17.42 20.30 -15.94
C ILE A 74 -18.72 21.13 -15.94
N ILE A 75 -19.47 21.15 -17.05
CA ILE A 75 -20.66 21.97 -17.23
C ILE A 75 -21.64 21.91 -16.04
N PRO A 76 -21.98 20.73 -15.46
CA PRO A 76 -22.89 20.64 -14.32
C PRO A 76 -22.38 21.33 -13.04
N TYR A 77 -21.07 21.54 -12.93
CA TYR A 77 -20.40 22.06 -11.74
C TYR A 77 -20.14 23.58 -11.80
N ILE A 78 -20.44 24.23 -12.93
CA ILE A 78 -20.29 25.67 -13.10
C ILE A 78 -21.38 26.40 -12.31
N LYS A 79 -21.00 27.11 -11.24
CA LYS A 79 -21.96 27.82 -10.36
C LYS A 79 -22.63 29.03 -11.03
N ASN A 80 -21.93 29.71 -11.93
CA ASN A 80 -22.47 30.87 -12.64
C ASN A 80 -23.25 30.41 -13.88
N LYS A 81 -24.57 30.63 -13.88
CA LYS A 81 -25.47 30.19 -14.97
C LYS A 81 -25.14 30.81 -16.33
N GLU A 82 -24.73 32.07 -16.39
CA GLU A 82 -24.36 32.74 -17.64
C GLU A 82 -23.10 32.12 -18.26
N ASN A 83 -22.11 31.83 -17.42
CA ASN A 83 -20.89 31.12 -17.84
C ASN A 83 -21.20 29.68 -18.26
N GLN A 84 -22.11 29.01 -17.55
CA GLN A 84 -22.56 27.65 -17.89
C GLN A 84 -23.22 27.61 -19.27
N GLU A 85 -24.19 28.50 -19.54
CA GLU A 85 -24.86 28.62 -20.83
C GLU A 85 -23.89 29.04 -21.94
N SER A 86 -23.00 30.00 -21.66
CA SER A 86 -21.99 30.46 -22.62
C SER A 86 -21.04 29.34 -23.04
N PHE A 87 -20.59 28.51 -22.10
CA PHE A 87 -19.71 27.39 -22.39
C PHE A 87 -20.44 26.27 -23.12
N GLN A 88 -21.66 25.92 -22.72
CA GLN A 88 -22.52 24.97 -23.45
C GLN A 88 -22.70 25.38 -24.93
N ASN A 89 -23.01 26.67 -25.17
CA ASN A 89 -23.18 27.19 -26.52
C ASN A 89 -21.89 27.14 -27.34
N LEU A 90 -20.73 27.39 -26.73
CA LEU A 90 -19.43 27.25 -27.38
C LEU A 90 -19.16 25.80 -27.78
N ILE A 91 -19.37 24.84 -26.87
CA ILE A 91 -19.18 23.40 -27.12
C ILE A 91 -20.05 22.96 -28.30
N LEU A 92 -21.34 23.28 -28.30
CA LEU A 92 -22.26 22.92 -29.39
C LEU A 92 -21.79 23.42 -30.76
N LYS A 93 -21.20 24.61 -30.83
CA LYS A 93 -20.63 25.14 -32.09
C LYS A 93 -19.36 24.40 -32.48
N LEU A 94 -18.46 24.16 -31.52
CA LEU A 94 -17.16 23.54 -31.76
C LEU A 94 -17.25 22.04 -32.07
N GLU A 95 -18.28 21.33 -31.58
CA GLU A 95 -18.50 19.91 -31.89
C GLU A 95 -18.65 19.66 -33.40
N GLY A 96 -19.32 20.56 -34.12
CA GLY A 96 -19.46 20.47 -35.57
C GLY A 96 -18.11 20.50 -36.27
N LYS A 97 -17.25 21.44 -35.87
CA LYS A 97 -15.88 21.58 -36.38
C LYS A 97 -14.99 20.41 -35.97
N TYR A 98 -15.15 19.89 -34.76
CA TYR A 98 -14.39 18.73 -34.30
C TYR A 98 -14.62 17.49 -35.19
N LYS A 99 -15.84 17.32 -35.70
CA LYS A 99 -16.21 16.22 -36.60
C LYS A 99 -15.65 16.36 -38.02
N GLU A 100 -15.16 17.54 -38.43
CA GLU A 100 -14.48 17.71 -39.72
C GLU A 100 -13.12 16.98 -39.75
N PHE A 101 -12.50 16.78 -38.59
CA PHE A 101 -11.25 16.01 -38.48
C PHE A 101 -11.53 14.51 -38.61
N SER A 102 -11.24 13.95 -39.77
CA SER A 102 -11.37 12.51 -39.97
C SER A 102 -10.30 11.75 -39.17
N VAL A 103 -10.71 10.66 -38.52
CA VAL A 103 -9.79 9.77 -37.78
C VAL A 103 -8.67 9.26 -38.71
N GLY A 104 -9.00 8.95 -39.96
CA GLY A 104 -8.03 8.53 -40.97
C GLY A 104 -6.95 9.59 -41.25
N ASN A 105 -7.32 10.88 -41.35
CA ASN A 105 -6.37 11.96 -41.57
C ASN A 105 -5.45 12.16 -40.36
N ILE A 106 -5.99 12.05 -39.14
CA ILE A 106 -5.20 12.13 -37.90
C ILE A 106 -4.17 11.01 -37.85
N ILE A 107 -4.59 9.76 -38.10
CA ILE A 107 -3.70 8.59 -38.12
C ILE A 107 -2.61 8.76 -39.20
N LYS A 108 -3.01 9.12 -40.42
CA LYS A 108 -2.08 9.37 -41.54
C LYS A 108 -1.06 10.45 -41.17
N PHE A 109 -1.51 11.54 -40.54
CA PHE A 109 -0.64 12.63 -40.12
C PHE A 109 0.38 12.17 -39.07
N ILE A 110 -0.05 11.45 -38.03
CA ILE A 110 0.82 10.89 -36.98
C ILE A 110 1.87 9.96 -37.59
N ASN A 111 1.45 9.02 -38.46
CA ASN A 111 2.34 8.05 -39.10
C ASN A 111 3.47 8.73 -39.89
N ILE A 112 3.18 9.86 -40.54
CA ILE A 112 4.17 10.61 -41.33
C ILE A 112 5.04 11.51 -40.44
N ASN A 113 4.47 12.11 -39.39
CA ASN A 113 5.08 13.26 -38.69
C ASN A 113 5.44 13.02 -37.23
N ILE A 114 5.42 11.78 -36.71
CA ILE A 114 5.67 11.48 -35.29
C ILE A 114 6.94 12.16 -34.74
N LYS A 115 8.04 12.14 -35.50
CA LYS A 115 9.32 12.76 -35.10
C LYS A 115 9.17 14.26 -34.89
N THR A 116 8.52 14.92 -35.85
CA THR A 116 8.28 16.37 -35.82
C THR A 116 7.35 16.75 -34.66
N ILE A 117 6.30 15.96 -34.41
CA ILE A 117 5.37 16.18 -33.30
C ILE A 117 6.12 16.08 -31.96
N PHE A 118 6.90 15.02 -31.76
CA PHE A 118 7.62 14.80 -30.50
C PHE A 118 8.75 15.82 -30.28
N MET A 119 9.30 16.43 -31.33
CA MET A 119 10.25 17.54 -31.18
C MET A 119 9.61 18.84 -30.67
N LYS A 120 8.27 18.97 -30.72
CA LYS A 120 7.55 20.21 -30.34
C LYS A 120 7.22 20.34 -28.86
N GLU A 121 7.57 19.37 -28.01
CA GLU A 121 7.27 19.39 -26.57
C GLU A 121 7.74 20.66 -25.84
N ARG A 122 8.87 21.25 -26.26
CA ARG A 122 9.38 22.49 -25.67
C ARG A 122 8.52 23.73 -26.01
N GLU A 123 7.82 23.69 -27.14
CA GLU A 123 6.95 24.77 -27.61
C GLU A 123 5.51 24.52 -27.19
N ILE A 124 5.10 23.25 -27.12
CA ILE A 124 3.72 22.80 -26.87
C ILE A 124 3.78 21.71 -25.82
N TYR A 125 3.56 22.12 -24.58
CA TYR A 125 3.57 21.24 -23.42
C TYR A 125 2.53 20.12 -23.56
N ASP A 126 2.91 18.89 -23.21
CA ASP A 126 2.11 17.66 -23.26
C ASP A 126 1.73 17.14 -24.66
N ILE A 127 2.27 17.73 -25.74
CA ILE A 127 1.97 17.25 -27.10
C ILE A 127 2.36 15.78 -27.28
N LYS A 128 3.45 15.32 -26.65
CA LYS A 128 3.86 13.90 -26.68
C LYS A 128 2.82 12.99 -26.03
N ASN A 129 2.37 13.36 -24.83
CA ASN A 129 1.44 12.56 -24.04
C ASN A 129 0.09 12.43 -24.74
N VAL A 130 -0.47 13.55 -25.21
CA VAL A 130 -1.76 13.53 -25.92
C VAL A 130 -1.64 12.81 -27.26
N THR A 131 -0.50 12.94 -27.97
CA THR A 131 -0.28 12.19 -29.21
C THR A 131 -0.16 10.69 -28.94
N LEU A 132 0.51 10.29 -27.86
CA LEU A 132 0.58 8.88 -27.45
C LEU A 132 -0.80 8.33 -27.10
N ASP A 133 -1.65 9.09 -26.41
CA ASP A 133 -3.03 8.68 -26.12
C ASP A 133 -3.82 8.41 -27.41
N LEU A 134 -3.60 9.22 -28.46
CA LEU A 134 -4.18 8.97 -29.78
C LEU A 134 -3.58 7.72 -30.44
N CYS A 135 -2.27 7.50 -30.33
CA CYS A 135 -1.63 6.29 -30.84
C CYS A 135 -2.20 5.03 -30.17
N ILE A 136 -2.42 5.07 -28.86
CA ILE A 136 -3.03 3.98 -28.08
C ILE A 136 -4.47 3.75 -28.54
N LYS A 137 -5.28 4.83 -28.62
CA LYS A 137 -6.69 4.76 -29.02
C LYS A 137 -6.86 4.18 -30.42
N TYR A 138 -5.97 4.53 -31.35
CA TYR A 138 -6.04 4.15 -32.76
C TYR A 138 -4.97 3.14 -33.17
N GLN A 139 -4.47 2.33 -32.23
CA GLN A 139 -3.34 1.41 -32.42
C GLN A 139 -3.39 0.56 -33.69
N GLY A 140 -4.58 0.13 -34.14
CA GLY A 140 -4.72 -0.68 -35.36
C GLY A 140 -4.44 0.04 -36.68
N GLY A 141 -4.40 1.39 -36.69
CA GLY A 141 -4.05 2.20 -37.86
C GLY A 141 -2.67 2.87 -37.78
N ILE A 142 -2.02 2.82 -36.61
CA ILE A 142 -0.69 3.40 -36.41
C ILE A 142 0.35 2.44 -36.98
N SER A 143 1.32 2.96 -37.72
CA SER A 143 2.35 2.14 -38.35
C SER A 143 3.36 1.61 -37.32
N GLU A 144 3.93 0.45 -37.62
CA GLU A 144 5.01 -0.16 -36.82
C GLU A 144 6.20 0.81 -36.66
N ASP A 145 6.56 1.55 -37.72
CA ASP A 145 7.64 2.55 -37.70
C ASP A 145 7.44 3.65 -36.64
N VAL A 146 6.19 4.02 -36.35
CA VAL A 146 5.89 4.97 -35.27
C VAL A 146 6.28 4.35 -33.93
N PHE A 147 5.87 3.11 -33.68
CA PHE A 147 6.20 2.44 -32.41
C PHE A 147 7.70 2.16 -32.28
N LEU A 148 8.40 1.78 -33.37
CA LEU A 148 9.86 1.65 -33.36
C LEU A 148 10.54 2.97 -32.98
N TYR A 149 10.13 4.09 -33.58
CA TYR A 149 10.64 5.41 -33.21
C TYR A 149 10.41 5.75 -31.74
N LEU A 150 9.21 5.45 -31.22
CA LEU A 150 8.88 5.68 -29.82
C LEU A 150 9.69 4.80 -28.88
N ILE A 151 9.94 3.53 -29.23
CA ILE A 151 10.80 2.65 -28.44
C ILE A 151 12.23 3.19 -28.41
N ASP A 152 12.78 3.59 -29.55
CA ASP A 152 14.16 4.09 -29.64
C ASP A 152 14.41 5.39 -28.86
N ASN A 153 13.43 6.30 -28.83
CA ASN A 153 13.65 7.67 -28.35
C ASN A 153 12.89 7.99 -27.06
N TYR A 154 11.85 7.23 -26.76
CA TYR A 154 10.90 7.49 -25.68
C TYR A 154 10.40 6.19 -25.03
N SER A 155 11.27 5.19 -24.88
CA SER A 155 10.94 3.86 -24.32
C SER A 155 10.16 3.92 -23.01
N TYR A 156 10.46 4.89 -22.13
CA TYR A 156 9.74 5.09 -20.87
C TYR A 156 8.22 5.27 -21.07
N LEU A 157 7.79 5.97 -22.11
CA LEU A 157 6.36 6.15 -22.43
C LEU A 157 5.68 4.84 -22.83
N ILE A 158 6.43 3.96 -23.50
CA ILE A 158 5.95 2.64 -23.92
C ILE A 158 5.86 1.71 -22.72
N PHE A 159 6.87 1.68 -21.85
CA PHE A 159 6.82 0.91 -20.60
C PHE A 159 5.66 1.37 -19.70
N ASP A 160 5.48 2.67 -19.53
CA ASP A 160 4.43 3.25 -18.67
C ASP A 160 3.01 2.96 -19.18
N ASN A 161 2.84 2.71 -20.48
CA ASN A 161 1.56 2.40 -21.12
C ASN A 161 1.50 0.98 -21.69
N TYR A 162 2.37 0.07 -21.23
CA TYR A 162 2.46 -1.28 -21.78
C TYR A 162 1.12 -2.01 -21.77
N ASP A 163 0.37 -1.96 -20.66
CA ASP A 163 -0.92 -2.66 -20.54
C ASP A 163 -1.92 -2.24 -21.63
N LYS A 164 -1.90 -0.96 -22.04
CA LYS A 164 -2.76 -0.45 -23.11
C LYS A 164 -2.25 -0.82 -24.51
N LEU A 165 -0.93 -0.95 -24.67
CA LEU A 165 -0.24 -1.28 -25.92
C LEU A 165 0.05 -2.77 -26.09
N GLN A 166 -0.28 -3.58 -25.09
CA GLN A 166 0.17 -4.96 -24.92
C GLN A 166 -0.14 -5.81 -26.15
N LYS A 167 -1.36 -5.69 -26.68
CA LYS A 167 -1.80 -6.42 -27.88
C LYS A 167 -0.96 -6.05 -29.12
N THR A 168 -0.58 -4.80 -29.27
CA THR A 168 0.19 -4.34 -30.44
C THR A 168 1.63 -4.82 -30.33
N LEU A 169 2.25 -4.65 -29.15
CA LEU A 169 3.63 -5.04 -28.90
C LEU A 169 3.83 -6.56 -28.99
N GLU A 170 2.97 -7.36 -28.35
CA GLU A 170 3.16 -8.82 -28.31
C GLU A 170 2.82 -9.53 -29.63
N ASN A 171 1.96 -8.95 -30.48
CA ASN A 171 1.64 -9.54 -31.78
C ASN A 171 2.68 -9.19 -32.86
N GLN A 172 3.49 -8.15 -32.64
CA GLN A 172 4.53 -7.71 -33.56
C GLN A 172 5.89 -8.01 -32.93
N THR A 173 6.43 -9.20 -33.24
CA THR A 173 7.67 -9.72 -32.62
C THR A 173 8.83 -8.73 -32.70
N THR A 174 8.94 -7.98 -33.81
CA THR A 174 9.94 -6.92 -34.03
C THR A 174 9.88 -5.79 -32.99
N LEU A 175 8.68 -5.32 -32.65
CA LEU A 175 8.50 -4.29 -31.61
C LEU A 175 8.88 -4.84 -30.24
N PHE A 176 8.47 -6.06 -29.94
CA PHE A 176 8.75 -6.70 -28.65
C PHE A 176 10.25 -6.95 -28.47
N GLU A 177 10.90 -7.52 -29.48
CA GLU A 177 12.35 -7.72 -29.54
C GLU A 177 13.09 -6.40 -29.32
N LYS A 178 12.66 -5.34 -30.01
CA LYS A 178 13.29 -4.03 -29.89
C LYS A 178 13.12 -3.43 -28.50
N LEU A 179 11.93 -3.50 -27.92
CA LEU A 179 11.63 -2.97 -26.59
C LEU A 179 12.46 -3.63 -25.49
N PHE A 180 12.69 -4.95 -25.59
CA PHE A 180 13.47 -5.72 -24.62
C PHE A 180 14.93 -5.96 -25.06
N SER A 181 15.39 -5.26 -26.08
CA SER A 181 16.80 -5.24 -26.45
C SER A 181 17.65 -4.65 -25.33
N LYS A 182 18.89 -5.15 -25.22
CA LYS A 182 19.84 -4.75 -24.18
C LYS A 182 19.95 -3.23 -24.04
N ASP A 183 20.18 -2.52 -25.15
CA ASP A 183 20.40 -1.06 -25.13
C ASP A 183 19.18 -0.28 -24.60
N ILE A 184 17.95 -0.72 -24.93
CA ILE A 184 16.73 -0.06 -24.47
C ILE A 184 16.53 -0.31 -22.97
N VAL A 185 16.74 -1.55 -22.52
CA VAL A 185 16.61 -1.93 -21.11
C VAL A 185 17.66 -1.22 -20.26
N GLU A 186 18.93 -1.19 -20.68
CA GLU A 186 20.00 -0.48 -19.97
C GLU A 186 19.70 1.01 -19.77
N ASN A 187 19.11 1.66 -20.78
CA ASN A 187 18.74 3.07 -20.68
C ASN A 187 17.52 3.31 -19.78
N ALA A 188 16.58 2.37 -19.72
CA ALA A 188 15.34 2.51 -18.98
C ALA A 188 15.44 2.03 -17.52
N ILE A 189 16.35 1.09 -17.21
CA ILE A 189 16.38 0.38 -15.93
C ILE A 189 16.48 1.32 -14.71
N ASN A 190 17.26 2.40 -14.81
CA ASN A 190 17.45 3.35 -13.70
C ASN A 190 16.14 4.02 -13.24
N TYR A 191 15.14 4.13 -14.12
CA TYR A 191 13.91 4.88 -13.85
C TYR A 191 12.63 4.06 -14.00
N ARG A 192 12.71 2.87 -14.60
CA ARG A 192 11.56 2.03 -14.97
C ARG A 192 11.74 0.56 -14.61
N LEU A 193 12.73 0.20 -13.80
CA LEU A 193 12.98 -1.19 -13.38
C LEU A 193 11.69 -1.89 -12.92
N SER A 194 10.91 -1.26 -12.04
CA SER A 194 9.68 -1.88 -11.52
C SER A 194 8.65 -2.17 -12.62
N LYS A 195 8.43 -1.20 -13.53
CA LYS A 195 7.52 -1.40 -14.68
C LYS A 195 8.03 -2.46 -15.65
N ILE A 196 9.34 -2.50 -15.93
CA ILE A 196 9.95 -3.55 -16.75
C ILE A 196 9.73 -4.92 -16.08
N GLY A 197 9.96 -4.99 -14.78
CA GLY A 197 9.75 -6.17 -13.94
C GLY A 197 8.30 -6.68 -13.94
N ASP A 198 7.34 -5.78 -13.80
CA ASP A 198 5.90 -6.09 -13.87
C ASP A 198 5.53 -6.73 -15.20
N ILE A 199 6.04 -6.15 -16.30
CA ILE A 199 5.77 -6.66 -17.64
C ILE A 199 6.36 -8.06 -17.81
N ILE A 200 7.64 -8.24 -17.46
CA ILE A 200 8.31 -9.55 -17.50
C ILE A 200 7.47 -10.58 -16.73
N ALA A 201 7.17 -10.31 -15.46
CA ALA A 201 6.40 -11.22 -14.63
C ALA A 201 5.01 -11.53 -15.22
N SER A 202 4.33 -10.52 -15.78
CA SER A 202 3.04 -10.67 -16.45
C SER A 202 3.09 -11.64 -17.64
N VAL A 203 4.16 -11.57 -18.45
CA VAL A 203 4.36 -12.45 -19.61
C VAL A 203 4.66 -13.89 -19.17
N TYR A 204 5.55 -14.09 -18.18
CA TYR A 204 5.84 -15.43 -17.62
C TYR A 204 4.60 -16.07 -16.98
N ASN A 205 3.83 -15.30 -16.21
CA ASN A 205 2.60 -15.80 -15.57
C ASN A 205 1.55 -16.25 -16.59
N ARG A 206 1.47 -15.58 -17.74
CA ARG A 206 0.57 -15.95 -18.85
C ARG A 206 1.14 -17.03 -19.77
N LYS A 207 2.35 -17.53 -19.47
CA LYS A 207 3.01 -18.62 -20.18
C LYS A 207 3.16 -18.37 -21.69
N LYS A 208 3.53 -17.14 -22.05
CA LYS A 208 3.77 -16.73 -23.45
C LYS A 208 5.20 -17.09 -23.86
N GLU A 209 5.47 -18.40 -23.96
CA GLU A 209 6.80 -18.96 -24.19
C GLU A 209 7.50 -18.42 -25.44
N ASN A 210 6.74 -18.06 -26.47
CA ASN A 210 7.27 -17.49 -27.71
C ASN A 210 7.94 -16.11 -27.56
N LEU A 211 7.84 -15.48 -26.38
CA LEU A 211 8.46 -14.20 -26.07
C LEU A 211 9.65 -14.32 -25.10
N TYR A 212 9.91 -15.51 -24.57
CA TYR A 212 10.88 -15.71 -23.48
C TYR A 212 12.30 -15.37 -23.89
N ASP A 213 12.72 -15.73 -25.11
CA ASP A 213 14.07 -15.43 -25.60
C ASP A 213 14.40 -13.92 -25.53
N TYR A 214 13.43 -13.06 -25.82
CA TYR A 214 13.59 -11.61 -25.73
C TYR A 214 13.62 -11.12 -24.28
N LEU A 215 12.80 -11.71 -23.42
CA LEU A 215 12.78 -11.38 -22.00
C LEU A 215 14.04 -11.85 -21.27
N ASP A 216 14.63 -12.97 -21.68
CA ASP A 216 15.88 -13.47 -21.11
C ASP A 216 17.02 -12.47 -21.33
N ILE A 217 17.04 -11.74 -22.46
CA ILE A 217 18.00 -10.64 -22.67
C ILE A 217 17.79 -9.53 -21.63
N ALA A 218 16.55 -9.12 -21.40
CA ALA A 218 16.20 -8.10 -20.42
C ALA A 218 16.52 -8.55 -18.99
N VAL A 219 16.16 -9.78 -18.61
CA VAL A 219 16.43 -10.37 -17.29
C VAL A 219 17.94 -10.43 -17.05
N ASN A 220 18.73 -10.89 -18.02
CA ASN A 220 20.19 -10.89 -17.90
C ASN A 220 20.77 -9.48 -17.78
N THR A 221 20.21 -8.51 -18.49
CA THR A 221 20.60 -7.09 -18.37
C THR A 221 20.33 -6.56 -16.96
N ILE A 222 19.16 -6.87 -16.39
CA ILE A 222 18.78 -6.52 -15.03
C ILE A 222 19.71 -7.17 -14.00
N ILE A 223 20.01 -8.46 -14.16
CA ILE A 223 20.93 -9.20 -13.28
C ILE A 223 22.32 -8.55 -13.30
N ASN A 224 22.88 -8.30 -14.49
CA ASN A 224 24.20 -7.68 -14.63
C ASN A 224 24.24 -6.28 -14.00
N TYR A 225 23.17 -5.50 -14.16
CA TYR A 225 23.03 -4.20 -13.52
C TYR A 225 23.05 -4.32 -11.99
N GLY A 226 22.27 -5.23 -11.41
CA GLY A 226 22.27 -5.49 -9.97
C GLY A 226 23.62 -5.98 -9.44
N GLU A 227 24.29 -6.90 -10.14
CA GLU A 227 25.66 -7.33 -9.79
C GLU A 227 26.66 -6.17 -9.86
N SER A 228 26.51 -5.25 -10.81
CA SER A 228 27.36 -4.06 -10.91
C SER A 228 27.18 -3.08 -9.74
N ILE A 229 25.94 -2.95 -9.23
CA ILE A 229 25.62 -2.17 -8.03
C ILE A 229 26.29 -2.83 -6.82
N MET A 230 26.10 -4.14 -6.65
CA MET A 230 26.65 -4.88 -5.51
C MET A 230 28.17 -4.75 -5.40
N ASN A 231 28.87 -4.82 -6.54
CA ASN A 231 30.33 -4.67 -6.59
C ASN A 231 30.83 -3.29 -6.12
N LYS A 232 29.97 -2.27 -6.11
CA LYS A 232 30.28 -0.89 -5.70
C LYS A 232 29.51 -0.46 -4.46
N LEU A 233 28.76 -1.38 -3.84
CA LEU A 233 27.90 -1.06 -2.72
C LEU A 233 28.74 -0.70 -1.50
N SER A 234 28.38 0.39 -0.86
CA SER A 234 29.10 0.96 0.28
C SER A 234 28.14 1.71 1.18
N ILE A 235 28.61 2.11 2.36
CA ILE A 235 27.84 2.95 3.28
C ILE A 235 27.44 4.27 2.61
N ASP A 236 28.28 4.84 1.74
CA ASP A 236 28.01 6.16 1.17
C ASP A 236 26.89 6.19 0.13
N ASN A 237 26.63 5.06 -0.55
CA ASN A 237 25.63 4.96 -1.62
C ASN A 237 24.49 3.98 -1.32
N ILE A 238 24.42 3.37 -0.13
CA ILE A 238 23.39 2.37 0.20
C ILE A 238 21.96 2.90 0.07
N MET A 239 21.72 4.17 0.47
CA MET A 239 20.42 4.83 0.36
C MET A 239 19.92 4.94 -1.09
N GLU A 240 20.84 5.03 -2.06
CA GLU A 240 20.49 5.16 -3.49
C GLU A 240 20.20 3.81 -4.15
N HIS A 241 20.73 2.71 -3.58
CA HIS A 241 20.80 1.43 -4.26
C HIS A 241 20.01 0.31 -3.59
N GLN A 242 19.69 0.41 -2.30
CA GLN A 242 19.00 -0.65 -1.57
C GLN A 242 17.67 -1.03 -2.24
N ASN A 243 16.81 -0.06 -2.54
CA ASN A 243 15.52 -0.31 -3.19
C ASN A 243 15.68 -1.01 -4.55
N THR A 244 16.71 -0.65 -5.31
CA THR A 244 17.01 -1.29 -6.60
C THR A 244 17.36 -2.76 -6.42
N ILE A 245 18.16 -3.12 -5.41
CA ILE A 245 18.53 -4.51 -5.13
C ILE A 245 17.29 -5.34 -4.76
N TYR A 246 16.42 -4.80 -3.89
CA TYR A 246 15.15 -5.44 -3.54
C TYR A 246 14.24 -5.63 -4.75
N GLU A 247 14.12 -4.62 -5.61
CA GLU A 247 13.26 -4.70 -6.78
C GLU A 247 13.74 -5.79 -7.75
N ILE A 248 15.06 -5.90 -7.98
CA ILE A 248 15.62 -6.98 -8.80
C ILE A 248 15.34 -8.34 -8.16
N TYR A 249 15.57 -8.50 -6.86
CA TYR A 249 15.24 -9.75 -6.15
C TYR A 249 13.76 -10.11 -6.32
N ASN A 250 12.85 -9.15 -6.14
CA ASN A 250 11.41 -9.34 -6.29
C ASN A 250 11.02 -9.78 -7.70
N ILE A 251 11.63 -9.18 -8.74
CA ILE A 251 11.41 -9.59 -10.13
C ILE A 251 11.84 -11.04 -10.32
N LEU A 252 13.07 -11.39 -9.93
CA LEU A 252 13.62 -12.75 -10.08
C LEU A 252 12.80 -13.80 -9.33
N LYS A 253 12.32 -13.46 -8.13
CA LYS A 253 11.43 -14.31 -7.33
C LYS A 253 10.09 -14.56 -8.02
N ARG A 254 9.47 -13.51 -8.58
CA ARG A 254 8.18 -13.62 -9.30
C ARG A 254 8.25 -14.53 -10.52
N ILE A 255 9.40 -14.59 -11.21
CA ILE A 255 9.62 -15.49 -12.35
C ILE A 255 10.32 -16.81 -11.98
N ASN A 256 10.57 -17.06 -10.69
CA ASN A 256 11.30 -18.23 -10.19
C ASN A 256 12.69 -18.44 -10.84
N HIS A 257 13.42 -17.36 -11.11
CA HIS A 257 14.74 -17.42 -11.72
C HIS A 257 15.82 -17.83 -10.71
N ILE A 258 16.75 -18.71 -11.11
CA ILE A 258 17.77 -19.30 -10.20
C ILE A 258 18.67 -18.26 -9.51
N LYS A 259 18.97 -17.15 -10.20
CA LYS A 259 19.74 -16.02 -9.63
C LYS A 259 19.01 -15.33 -8.46
N GLY A 260 17.71 -15.58 -8.27
CA GLY A 260 16.97 -15.12 -7.09
C GLY A 260 17.64 -15.54 -5.78
N ASN A 261 18.18 -16.77 -5.71
CA ASN A 261 18.91 -17.24 -4.52
C ASN A 261 20.17 -16.42 -4.23
N GLN A 262 20.86 -15.94 -5.27
CA GLN A 262 22.03 -15.08 -5.10
C GLN A 262 21.62 -13.67 -4.68
N PHE A 263 20.57 -13.12 -5.28
CA PHE A 263 20.04 -11.81 -4.94
C PHE A 263 19.41 -11.76 -3.54
N GLU A 264 18.91 -12.89 -3.03
CA GLU A 264 18.50 -13.01 -1.63
C GLU A 264 19.67 -12.70 -0.67
N GLY A 265 20.84 -13.29 -0.92
CA GLY A 265 22.05 -12.94 -0.16
C GLY A 265 22.51 -11.49 -0.37
N TYR A 266 22.28 -10.91 -1.55
CA TYR A 266 22.57 -9.48 -1.79
C TYR A 266 21.65 -8.55 -0.99
N VAL A 267 20.38 -8.92 -0.84
CA VAL A 267 19.44 -8.21 0.03
C VAL A 267 19.95 -8.21 1.47
N GLU A 268 20.33 -9.36 2.01
CA GLU A 268 20.87 -9.48 3.38
C GLU A 268 22.10 -8.57 3.58
N VAL A 269 23.07 -8.60 2.66
CA VAL A 269 24.25 -7.72 2.71
C VAL A 269 23.85 -6.24 2.65
N SER A 270 22.87 -5.88 1.82
CA SER A 270 22.40 -4.51 1.71
C SER A 270 21.72 -4.02 3.01
N GLU A 271 20.97 -4.89 3.70
CA GLU A 271 20.37 -4.59 5.00
C GLU A 271 21.43 -4.31 6.06
N GLU A 272 22.48 -5.13 6.12
CA GLU A 272 23.60 -4.91 7.07
C GLU A 272 24.31 -3.57 6.85
N ILE A 273 24.54 -3.20 5.59
CA ILE A 273 25.15 -1.91 5.25
C ILE A 273 24.21 -0.75 5.58
N MET A 274 22.90 -0.90 5.33
CA MET A 274 21.89 0.10 5.67
C MET A 274 21.82 0.32 7.19
N ASP A 275 21.80 -0.76 7.97
CA ASP A 275 21.85 -0.69 9.43
C ASP A 275 23.09 0.07 9.92
N LYS A 276 24.24 -0.16 9.28
CA LYS A 276 25.47 0.58 9.58
C LYS A 276 25.35 2.06 9.21
N TYR A 277 24.81 2.38 8.03
CA TYR A 277 24.56 3.76 7.62
C TYR A 277 23.64 4.51 8.60
N LEU A 278 22.53 3.88 9.00
CA LEU A 278 21.58 4.48 9.95
C LEU A 278 22.22 4.70 11.33
N LYS A 279 23.11 3.82 11.77
CA LYS A 279 23.88 4.01 13.02
C LYS A 279 24.89 5.15 12.93
N GLU A 280 25.58 5.30 11.80
CA GLU A 280 26.64 6.31 11.62
C GLU A 280 26.11 7.70 11.26
N LYS A 281 25.07 7.77 10.43
CA LYS A 281 24.57 9.00 9.80
C LYS A 281 23.09 9.29 10.09
N GLY A 282 22.35 8.32 10.62
CA GLY A 282 20.95 8.50 10.99
C GLY A 282 20.76 9.38 12.23
N LYS A 283 19.50 9.67 12.55
CA LYS A 283 19.12 10.36 13.78
C LYS A 283 18.21 9.48 14.61
N VAL A 284 18.51 9.39 15.89
CA VAL A 284 17.66 8.70 16.86
C VAL A 284 16.72 9.73 17.49
N ILE A 285 15.42 9.48 17.36
CA ILE A 285 14.40 10.20 18.11
C ILE A 285 14.00 9.30 19.27
N THR A 286 14.09 9.82 20.49
CA THR A 286 13.70 9.09 21.71
C THR A 286 12.52 9.79 22.36
N TYR A 287 11.64 9.01 22.97
CA TYR A 287 10.53 9.50 23.78
C TYR A 287 10.42 8.63 25.03
N GLU A 288 10.04 9.26 26.14
CA GLU A 288 9.82 8.54 27.40
C GLU A 288 8.40 7.97 27.43
N ILE A 289 8.29 6.69 27.79
CA ILE A 289 7.01 6.04 28.04
C ILE A 289 6.69 6.19 29.53
N PRO A 290 5.50 6.70 29.92
CA PRO A 290 5.16 6.98 31.33
C PRO A 290 4.81 5.72 32.13
N VAL A 291 5.70 4.73 32.13
CA VAL A 291 5.54 3.43 32.78
C VAL A 291 5.31 3.58 34.28
N VAL A 292 5.99 4.52 34.94
CA VAL A 292 5.87 4.76 36.38
C VAL A 292 4.44 5.14 36.75
N ASP A 293 3.80 5.99 35.95
CA ASP A 293 2.42 6.42 36.17
C ASP A 293 1.44 5.27 35.94
N ILE A 294 1.68 4.44 34.92
CA ILE A 294 0.87 3.23 34.66
C ILE A 294 0.94 2.27 35.86
N ILE A 295 2.14 1.99 36.38
CA ILE A 295 2.32 1.10 37.53
C ILE A 295 1.67 1.68 38.79
N LYS A 296 1.77 2.99 39.01
CA LYS A 296 1.12 3.68 40.12
C LYS A 296 -0.40 3.59 40.03
N MET A 297 -0.97 3.77 38.83
CA MET A 297 -2.40 3.61 38.56
C MET A 297 -2.85 2.17 38.86
N LEU A 298 -2.12 1.16 38.39
CA LEU A 298 -2.47 -0.25 38.63
C LEU A 298 -2.38 -0.66 40.10
N LYS A 299 -1.50 -0.02 40.88
CA LYS A 299 -1.38 -0.24 42.33
C LYS A 299 -2.38 0.56 43.17
N SER A 300 -3.19 1.41 42.55
CA SER A 300 -4.23 2.18 43.25
C SER A 300 -5.40 1.30 43.69
N ASP A 301 -6.33 1.89 44.45
CA ASP A 301 -7.57 1.29 44.94
C ASP A 301 -8.65 1.12 43.84
N MET A 302 -8.28 1.27 42.56
CA MET A 302 -9.15 0.96 41.43
C MET A 302 -9.68 -0.49 41.55
N PRO A 303 -10.98 -0.74 41.29
CA PRO A 303 -11.50 -2.11 41.27
C PRO A 303 -10.73 -2.99 40.29
N TRP A 304 -10.52 -4.24 40.65
CA TRP A 304 -9.65 -5.14 39.90
C TRP A 304 -10.16 -5.38 38.48
N GLU A 305 -11.48 -5.26 38.25
CA GLU A 305 -12.14 -5.36 36.95
C GLU A 305 -11.79 -4.21 36.00
N PHE A 306 -11.35 -3.07 36.50
CA PHE A 306 -10.95 -1.94 35.64
C PHE A 306 -9.45 -1.92 35.37
N LYS A 307 -8.64 -2.61 36.19
CA LYS A 307 -7.17 -2.61 36.05
C LYS A 307 -6.73 -3.20 34.70
N PRO A 308 -7.09 -4.45 34.33
CA PRO A 308 -6.74 -4.96 33.01
C PRO A 308 -7.39 -4.16 31.88
N LEU A 309 -8.65 -3.74 32.06
CA LEU A 309 -9.39 -3.02 31.02
C LEU A 309 -8.68 -1.69 30.67
N SER A 310 -8.19 -0.96 31.66
CA SER A 310 -7.46 0.32 31.49
C SER A 310 -6.16 0.19 30.69
N LEU A 311 -5.60 -1.02 30.54
CA LEU A 311 -4.42 -1.26 29.72
C LEU A 311 -4.73 -1.25 28.22
N THR A 312 -5.97 -1.59 27.84
CA THR A 312 -6.32 -1.82 26.43
C THR A 312 -7.51 -1.00 25.94
N HIS A 313 -8.32 -0.45 26.84
CA HIS A 313 -9.52 0.30 26.51
C HIS A 313 -9.47 1.71 27.11
N SER A 314 -10.17 2.63 26.47
CA SER A 314 -10.48 3.95 26.99
C SER A 314 -11.98 4.22 26.90
N TYR A 315 -12.47 5.11 27.76
CA TYR A 315 -13.87 5.48 27.78
C TYR A 315 -14.17 6.46 26.65
N ASP A 316 -15.08 6.07 25.75
CA ASP A 316 -15.60 6.91 24.68
C ASP A 316 -16.82 7.68 25.18
N LYS A 317 -16.67 9.00 25.25
CA LYS A 317 -17.73 9.92 25.72
C LYS A 317 -18.90 10.04 24.75
N GLU A 318 -18.69 9.81 23.46
CA GLU A 318 -19.75 9.96 22.45
C GLU A 318 -20.69 8.76 22.46
N CYS A 319 -20.14 7.56 22.67
CA CYS A 319 -20.91 6.32 22.70
C CYS A 319 -21.25 5.82 24.12
N ASP A 320 -20.73 6.47 25.16
CA ASP A 320 -20.90 6.06 26.57
C ASP A 320 -20.49 4.59 26.84
N ILE A 321 -19.42 4.14 26.18
CA ILE A 321 -18.87 2.78 26.30
C ILE A 321 -17.35 2.81 26.35
N MET A 322 -16.74 1.77 26.93
CA MET A 322 -15.31 1.53 26.77
C MET A 322 -15.03 1.00 25.37
N LYS A 323 -14.10 1.63 24.65
CA LYS A 323 -13.61 1.12 23.35
C LYS A 323 -12.16 0.71 23.47
N SER A 324 -11.82 -0.39 22.81
CA SER A 324 -10.44 -0.79 22.65
C SER A 324 -9.66 0.32 21.94
N ASN A 325 -8.49 0.65 22.48
CA ASN A 325 -7.60 1.64 21.88
C ASN A 325 -6.95 1.12 20.58
N LEU A 326 -7.17 -0.14 20.20
CA LEU A 326 -6.87 -0.66 18.86
C LEU A 326 -8.03 -0.49 17.88
N ASN A 327 -9.22 -0.10 18.32
CA ASN A 327 -10.38 0.03 17.46
C ASN A 327 -10.56 1.46 16.92
N PHE A 328 -9.56 1.96 16.17
CA PHE A 328 -9.58 3.30 15.58
C PHE A 328 -9.34 3.25 14.05
N PRO A 329 -10.02 4.09 13.26
CA PRO A 329 -9.77 4.18 11.82
C PRO A 329 -8.39 4.79 11.49
N PRO A 330 -7.83 4.52 10.30
CA PRO A 330 -6.79 5.37 9.74
C PRO A 330 -7.25 6.83 9.68
N LYS A 331 -6.32 7.79 9.76
CA LYS A 331 -6.66 9.21 9.62
C LYS A 331 -7.14 9.50 8.19
N GLU A 332 -8.19 10.31 8.06
CA GLU A 332 -8.76 10.68 6.75
C GLU A 332 -7.82 11.54 5.90
N GLU A 333 -6.98 12.37 6.53
CA GLU A 333 -6.00 13.20 5.85
C GLU A 333 -4.69 12.43 5.59
N THR A 334 -4.23 12.44 4.34
CA THR A 334 -2.93 11.86 3.97
C THR A 334 -1.81 12.57 4.72
N SER A 335 -1.07 11.82 5.52
CA SER A 335 0.08 12.39 6.24
C SER A 335 1.18 12.78 5.26
N PHE A 336 1.91 13.85 5.54
CA PHE A 336 3.15 14.15 4.82
C PHE A 336 4.15 12.97 4.88
N LEU A 337 4.12 12.19 5.95
CA LEU A 337 4.94 10.99 6.10
C LEU A 337 4.57 9.88 5.10
N ASP A 338 3.34 9.88 4.58
CA ASP A 338 2.89 8.91 3.58
C ASP A 338 3.25 9.35 2.15
N LEU A 339 3.65 10.62 1.97
CA LEU A 339 4.08 11.17 0.68
C LEU A 339 5.60 11.00 0.44
N VAL A 340 6.35 10.58 1.46
CA VAL A 340 7.80 10.34 1.36
C VAL A 340 8.08 8.84 1.29
N SER A 341 9.11 8.47 0.53
CA SER A 341 9.49 7.06 0.38
C SER A 341 9.94 6.46 1.72
N SER A 342 9.42 5.28 2.04
CA SER A 342 9.78 4.48 3.20
C SER A 342 10.26 3.09 2.75
N ASN A 343 11.13 2.46 3.55
CA ASN A 343 11.54 1.07 3.36
C ASN A 343 10.59 0.07 4.05
N ILE A 344 9.48 0.54 4.62
CA ILE A 344 8.44 -0.29 5.22
C ILE A 344 7.35 -0.52 4.18
N ASP A 345 7.02 -1.78 3.92
CA ASP A 345 5.89 -2.17 3.07
C ASP A 345 4.60 -1.52 3.57
N SER A 346 3.87 -0.85 2.68
CA SER A 346 2.63 -0.13 2.99
C SER A 346 1.59 -0.31 1.88
N ASP A 347 0.32 -0.12 2.24
CA ASP A 347 -0.83 -0.12 1.33
C ASP A 347 -1.76 1.06 1.66
N ASP A 348 -2.87 1.17 0.93
CA ASP A 348 -3.84 2.26 1.08
C ASP A 348 -4.49 2.33 2.48
N TYR A 349 -4.51 1.22 3.24
CA TYR A 349 -5.04 1.15 4.60
C TYR A 349 -3.93 1.22 5.67
N PHE A 350 -2.93 0.35 5.57
CA PHE A 350 -1.72 0.32 6.40
C PHE A 350 -0.65 1.25 5.81
N THR A 351 -0.97 2.54 5.74
CA THR A 351 0.00 3.57 5.37
C THR A 351 1.16 3.61 6.37
N PHE A 352 2.30 4.17 5.97
CA PHE A 352 3.46 4.27 6.86
C PHE A 352 3.11 5.00 8.17
N SER A 353 2.38 6.11 8.09
CA SER A 353 1.96 6.90 9.25
C SER A 353 0.97 6.13 10.14
N HIS A 354 0.05 5.36 9.57
CA HIS A 354 -0.88 4.52 10.33
C HIS A 354 -0.15 3.39 11.06
N GLN A 355 0.78 2.71 10.38
CA GLN A 355 1.62 1.69 11.01
C GLN A 355 2.47 2.25 12.16
N GLN A 356 3.00 3.48 12.03
CA GLN A 356 3.73 4.15 13.11
C GLN A 356 2.82 4.43 14.32
N ASN A 357 1.61 4.93 14.11
CA ASN A 357 0.65 5.17 15.20
C ASN A 357 0.29 3.87 15.93
N LEU A 358 0.03 2.79 15.19
CA LEU A 358 -0.20 1.47 15.75
C LEU A 358 1.00 0.98 16.57
N ASN A 359 2.21 1.14 16.05
CA ASN A 359 3.43 0.73 16.73
C ASN A 359 3.69 1.53 18.00
N VAL A 360 3.38 2.83 18.06
CA VAL A 360 3.47 3.61 19.30
C VAL A 360 2.55 3.01 20.36
N TYR A 361 1.29 2.74 20.03
CA TYR A 361 0.33 2.16 20.97
C TYR A 361 0.80 0.78 21.50
N ILE A 362 1.22 -0.11 20.60
CA ILE A 362 1.73 -1.42 20.98
C ILE A 362 3.03 -1.31 21.80
N THR A 363 3.89 -0.33 21.53
CA THR A 363 5.13 -0.12 22.29
C THR A 363 4.83 0.31 23.73
N VAL A 364 3.89 1.23 23.93
CA VAL A 364 3.43 1.64 25.27
C VAL A 364 2.84 0.44 26.03
N GLY A 365 1.96 -0.33 25.39
CA GLY A 365 1.38 -1.53 25.96
C GLY A 365 2.43 -2.59 26.32
N THR A 366 3.39 -2.83 25.43
CA THR A 366 4.50 -3.77 25.65
C THR A 366 5.34 -3.36 26.85
N ALA A 367 5.67 -2.06 26.99
CA ALA A 367 6.43 -1.54 28.12
C ALA A 367 5.65 -1.65 29.45
N ALA A 368 4.34 -1.42 29.43
CA ALA A 368 3.47 -1.62 30.58
C ALA A 368 3.46 -3.09 31.03
N ILE A 369 3.28 -4.04 30.11
CA ILE A 369 3.33 -5.47 30.41
C ILE A 369 4.70 -5.86 30.95
N PHE A 370 5.79 -5.45 30.31
CA PHE A 370 7.14 -5.75 30.78
C PHE A 370 7.36 -5.30 32.23
N SER A 371 6.77 -4.16 32.60
CA SER A 371 6.90 -3.60 33.95
C SER A 371 6.00 -4.28 34.97
N ILE A 372 4.82 -4.74 34.56
CA ILE A 372 3.96 -5.63 35.37
C ILE A 372 4.69 -6.95 35.64
N MET A 373 5.32 -7.53 34.61
CA MET A 373 5.99 -8.82 34.74
C MET A 373 7.25 -8.75 35.63
N ASN A 374 7.95 -7.62 35.64
CA ASN A 374 9.09 -7.40 36.53
C ASN A 374 8.73 -7.05 37.98
N ASP A 375 7.49 -6.62 38.24
CA ASP A 375 7.05 -6.31 39.59
C ASP A 375 6.40 -7.54 40.24
N LYS A 376 7.09 -8.15 41.20
CA LYS A 376 6.65 -9.41 41.85
C LYS A 376 5.21 -9.36 42.39
N LYS A 377 4.76 -8.20 42.89
CA LYS A 377 3.40 -8.07 43.43
C LYS A 377 2.40 -7.99 42.28
N LEU A 378 2.66 -7.12 41.30
CA LEU A 378 1.76 -6.96 40.16
C LEU A 378 1.71 -8.20 39.26
N PHE A 379 2.80 -8.96 39.13
CA PHE A 379 2.83 -10.23 38.41
C PHE A 379 1.83 -11.23 38.98
N VAL A 380 1.79 -11.36 40.31
CA VAL A 380 0.83 -12.26 40.99
C VAL A 380 -0.58 -11.70 40.89
N GLU A 381 -0.77 -10.40 41.09
CA GLU A 381 -2.08 -9.76 40.96
C GLU A 381 -2.65 -9.86 39.54
N SER A 382 -1.81 -9.70 38.50
CA SER A 382 -2.25 -9.76 37.12
C SER A 382 -2.72 -11.15 36.72
N LEU A 383 -2.09 -12.22 37.22
CA LEU A 383 -2.59 -13.58 37.04
C LEU A 383 -4.01 -13.72 37.60
N ILE A 384 -4.27 -13.16 38.78
CA ILE A 384 -5.59 -13.21 39.41
C ILE A 384 -6.61 -12.46 38.55
N TRP A 385 -6.26 -11.28 38.03
CA TRP A 385 -7.16 -10.51 37.18
C TRP A 385 -7.56 -11.29 35.92
N TYR A 386 -6.60 -11.86 35.20
CA TYR A 386 -6.90 -12.57 33.96
C TYR A 386 -7.59 -13.92 34.20
N ILE A 387 -7.33 -14.60 35.32
CA ILE A 387 -8.14 -15.76 35.72
C ILE A 387 -9.59 -15.31 35.94
N GLY A 388 -9.82 -14.22 36.67
CA GLY A 388 -11.17 -13.70 36.91
C GLY A 388 -11.92 -13.34 35.62
N TYR A 389 -11.24 -12.70 34.67
CA TYR A 389 -11.82 -12.39 33.35
C TYR A 389 -12.19 -13.66 32.59
N LEU A 390 -11.29 -14.63 32.53
CA LEU A 390 -11.53 -15.87 31.81
C LEU A 390 -12.63 -16.71 32.48
N GLU A 391 -12.71 -16.72 33.81
CA GLU A 391 -13.80 -17.38 34.54
C GLU A 391 -15.14 -16.74 34.22
N PHE A 392 -15.21 -15.41 34.18
CA PHE A 392 -16.42 -14.69 33.76
C PHE A 392 -16.81 -15.03 32.31
N ILE A 393 -15.86 -14.95 31.37
CA ILE A 393 -16.10 -15.30 29.96
C ILE A 393 -16.61 -16.74 29.83
N CYS A 394 -15.97 -17.70 30.51
CA CYS A 394 -16.39 -19.10 30.47
C CYS A 394 -17.81 -19.30 31.04
N GLN A 395 -18.19 -18.54 32.08
CA GLN A 395 -19.55 -18.59 32.63
C GLN A 395 -20.58 -18.10 31.60
N GLU A 396 -20.33 -16.95 30.97
CA GLU A 396 -21.25 -16.36 29.99
C GLU A 396 -21.37 -17.22 28.72
N LEU A 397 -20.28 -17.86 28.29
CA LEU A 397 -20.27 -18.82 27.19
C LEU A 397 -20.86 -20.21 27.54
N ARG A 398 -21.18 -20.47 28.82
CA ARG A 398 -21.50 -21.81 29.34
C ARG A 398 -20.43 -22.86 29.01
N TYR A 399 -19.18 -22.42 29.00
CA TYR A 399 -18.02 -23.25 28.72
C TYR A 399 -17.60 -24.05 29.96
N GLY A 400 -17.96 -25.33 30.00
CA GLY A 400 -17.73 -26.19 31.17
C GLY A 400 -16.31 -26.72 31.34
N LYS A 401 -15.42 -26.56 30.34
CA LYS A 401 -14.03 -27.03 30.44
C LYS A 401 -13.17 -25.95 31.10
N LYS A 402 -12.36 -26.33 32.09
CA LYS A 402 -11.45 -25.39 32.79
C LYS A 402 -10.05 -25.32 32.14
N ASP A 403 -9.93 -25.75 30.89
CA ASP A 403 -8.66 -25.80 30.15
C ASP A 403 -8.09 -24.41 29.89
N ILE A 404 -8.91 -23.43 29.49
CA ILE A 404 -8.46 -22.03 29.30
C ILE A 404 -7.83 -21.42 30.56
N ILE A 405 -8.37 -21.73 31.75
CA ILE A 405 -7.81 -21.27 33.03
C ILE A 405 -6.47 -21.95 33.33
N PHE A 406 -6.37 -23.24 33.02
CA PHE A 406 -5.13 -23.98 33.15
C PHE A 406 -4.05 -23.45 32.20
N ASP A 407 -4.43 -23.16 30.95
CA ASP A 407 -3.54 -22.61 29.93
C ASP A 407 -2.97 -21.25 30.35
N MET A 408 -3.79 -20.37 30.95
CA MET A 408 -3.30 -19.09 31.49
C MET A 408 -2.27 -19.30 32.61
N LYS A 409 -2.49 -20.26 33.52
CA LYS A 409 -1.52 -20.58 34.59
C LYS A 409 -0.22 -21.15 34.02
N LEU A 410 -0.32 -22.00 32.99
CA LEU A 410 0.86 -22.55 32.31
C LEU A 410 1.68 -21.44 31.65
N LEU A 411 1.01 -20.50 30.96
CA LEU A 411 1.68 -19.32 30.40
C LEU A 411 2.41 -18.52 31.48
N TYR A 412 1.76 -18.24 32.63
CA TYR A 412 2.41 -17.52 33.73
C TYR A 412 3.62 -18.25 34.32
N ASN A 413 3.61 -19.59 34.38
CA ASN A 413 4.81 -20.34 34.77
C ASN A 413 5.95 -20.15 33.77
N MET A 414 5.65 -20.09 32.47
CA MET A 414 6.67 -19.81 31.47
C MET A 414 7.18 -18.37 31.54
N LEU A 415 6.30 -17.40 31.83
CA LEU A 415 6.67 -16.01 32.04
C LEU A 415 7.56 -15.88 33.28
N ASP A 416 7.22 -16.52 34.40
CA ASP A 416 8.05 -16.53 35.61
C ASP A 416 9.47 -17.03 35.32
N ASN A 417 9.62 -18.09 34.53
CA ASN A 417 10.93 -18.58 34.10
C ASN A 417 11.73 -17.54 33.30
N ILE A 418 11.09 -16.71 32.48
CA ILE A 418 11.77 -15.64 31.75
C ILE A 418 12.16 -14.52 32.73
N PHE A 419 11.18 -13.97 33.44
CA PHE A 419 11.34 -12.74 34.22
C PHE A 419 12.16 -12.94 35.50
N SER A 420 12.18 -14.15 36.06
CA SER A 420 13.07 -14.50 37.18
C SER A 420 14.54 -14.65 36.77
N ASN A 421 14.85 -14.74 35.47
CA ASN A 421 16.22 -14.96 34.96
C ASN A 421 16.74 -13.80 34.09
N ILE A 422 16.06 -12.65 34.08
CA ILE A 422 16.50 -11.48 33.30
C ILE A 422 17.87 -10.99 33.83
N GLY A 423 18.83 -10.86 32.91
CA GLY A 423 20.19 -10.41 33.22
C GLY A 423 21.12 -11.48 33.81
N GLU A 424 20.61 -12.69 34.10
CA GLU A 424 21.40 -13.81 34.62
C GLU A 424 21.88 -14.76 33.52
N LEU A 425 21.14 -14.85 32.42
CA LEU A 425 21.41 -15.73 31.29
C LEU A 425 22.08 -14.99 30.13
N ASP A 426 22.87 -15.74 29.34
CA ASP A 426 23.33 -15.28 28.03
C ASP A 426 22.17 -15.15 27.02
N ASP A 427 22.44 -14.43 25.92
CA ASP A 427 21.43 -14.12 24.90
C ASP A 427 20.81 -15.38 24.28
N GLU A 428 21.61 -16.43 24.02
CA GLU A 428 21.11 -17.66 23.37
C GLU A 428 20.14 -18.42 24.27
N ARG A 429 20.47 -18.55 25.57
CA ARG A 429 19.59 -19.17 26.55
C ARG A 429 18.31 -18.36 26.76
N MET A 430 18.42 -17.03 26.83
CA MET A 430 17.26 -16.16 26.95
C MET A 430 16.34 -16.28 25.71
N GLN A 431 16.91 -16.29 24.51
CA GLN A 431 16.18 -16.49 23.25
C GLN A 431 15.45 -17.83 23.24
N SER A 432 16.10 -18.90 23.71
CA SER A 432 15.50 -20.22 23.83
C SER A 432 14.29 -20.22 24.77
N LEU A 433 14.39 -19.55 25.92
CA LEU A 433 13.28 -19.41 26.87
C LEU A 433 12.13 -18.54 26.31
N CYS A 434 12.41 -17.57 25.45
CA CYS A 434 11.40 -16.67 24.88
C CYS A 434 10.59 -17.31 23.73
N TYR A 435 11.15 -18.27 23.00
CA TYR A 435 10.46 -18.89 21.86
C TYR A 435 9.18 -19.62 22.27
N GLY A 436 9.26 -20.48 23.30
CA GLY A 436 8.13 -21.28 23.77
C GLY A 436 6.91 -20.43 24.12
N PRO A 437 7.04 -19.41 24.99
CA PRO A 437 5.96 -18.49 25.35
C PRO A 437 5.45 -17.67 24.17
N SER A 438 6.33 -17.21 23.26
CA SER A 438 5.91 -16.47 22.07
C SER A 438 4.95 -17.30 21.19
N MET A 439 5.30 -18.57 20.96
CA MET A 439 4.43 -19.49 20.23
C MET A 439 3.17 -19.84 21.00
N TYR A 440 3.30 -20.09 22.31
CA TYR A 440 2.19 -20.45 23.17
C TYR A 440 1.13 -19.34 23.21
N ILE A 441 1.54 -18.07 23.32
CA ILE A 441 0.63 -16.92 23.31
C ILE A 441 -0.15 -16.85 21.98
N CYS A 442 0.51 -17.06 20.83
CA CYS A 442 -0.18 -17.09 19.54
C CYS A 442 -1.24 -18.20 19.48
N ALA A 443 -0.86 -19.41 19.88
CA ALA A 443 -1.77 -20.57 19.89
C ALA A 443 -2.92 -20.40 20.91
N PHE A 444 -2.63 -19.80 22.06
CA PHE A 444 -3.62 -19.57 23.11
C PHE A 444 -4.62 -18.48 22.72
N THR A 445 -4.15 -17.41 22.06
CA THR A 445 -5.03 -16.38 21.47
C THR A 445 -5.98 -17.00 20.45
N GLU A 446 -5.47 -17.87 19.56
CA GLU A 446 -6.31 -18.62 18.61
C GLU A 446 -7.32 -19.54 19.33
N ASN A 447 -6.93 -20.19 20.43
CA ASN A 447 -7.83 -21.02 21.24
C ASN A 447 -8.97 -20.20 21.88
N ILE A 448 -8.65 -19.03 22.46
CA ILE A 448 -9.64 -18.12 23.07
C ILE A 448 -10.65 -17.67 22.02
N LEU A 449 -10.19 -17.24 20.83
CA LEU A 449 -11.06 -16.83 19.73
C LEU A 449 -11.94 -17.98 19.23
N ARG A 450 -11.35 -19.18 19.05
CA ARG A 450 -12.08 -20.39 18.63
C ARG A 450 -13.18 -20.77 19.62
N VAL A 451 -12.87 -20.79 20.92
CA VAL A 451 -13.84 -21.15 21.95
C VAL A 451 -14.95 -20.10 21.99
N THR A 452 -14.61 -18.82 21.95
CA THR A 452 -15.60 -17.73 21.93
C THR A 452 -16.54 -17.84 20.74
N TYR A 453 -15.99 -17.92 19.52
CA TYR A 453 -16.79 -18.06 18.29
C TYR A 453 -17.70 -19.30 18.36
N LYS A 454 -17.12 -20.47 18.67
CA LYS A 454 -17.85 -21.73 18.72
C LYS A 454 -19.02 -21.70 19.69
N TYR A 455 -18.83 -21.17 20.90
CA TYR A 455 -19.86 -21.20 21.93
C TYR A 455 -20.91 -20.10 21.76
N ILE A 456 -20.62 -19.04 21.03
CA ILE A 456 -21.66 -18.10 20.57
C ILE A 456 -22.51 -18.75 19.46
N LYS A 457 -21.88 -19.46 18.52
CA LYS A 457 -22.57 -20.09 17.39
C LYS A 457 -23.17 -21.47 17.68
N GLN A 458 -22.96 -22.02 18.87
CA GLN A 458 -23.30 -23.42 19.18
C GLN A 458 -24.78 -23.77 19.00
N ASP A 459 -25.67 -22.78 19.17
CA ASP A 459 -27.12 -22.94 19.03
C ASP A 459 -27.62 -22.63 17.60
N GLU A 460 -26.76 -22.08 16.73
CA GLU A 460 -27.08 -21.71 15.35
C GLU A 460 -26.52 -22.70 14.33
N GLU A 461 -25.26 -23.14 14.51
CA GLU A 461 -24.57 -24.02 13.58
C GLU A 461 -23.56 -24.94 14.27
N TYR A 462 -23.26 -26.08 13.64
CA TYR A 462 -22.17 -26.94 14.09
C TYR A 462 -20.81 -26.36 13.67
N VAL A 463 -20.02 -25.92 14.65
CA VAL A 463 -18.65 -25.46 14.45
C VAL A 463 -17.64 -26.55 14.82
N PRO A 464 -16.93 -27.16 13.84
CA PRO A 464 -15.96 -28.22 14.12
C PRO A 464 -14.75 -27.69 14.89
N SER A 465 -14.33 -28.40 15.95
CA SER A 465 -13.17 -27.99 16.77
C SER A 465 -11.82 -27.99 16.01
N SER A 466 -11.77 -28.64 14.85
CA SER A 466 -10.58 -28.80 14.01
C SER A 466 -10.47 -27.77 12.88
N ILE A 467 -11.44 -26.85 12.76
CA ILE A 467 -11.53 -25.92 11.63
C ILE A 467 -11.49 -24.50 12.19
N GLY A 468 -10.51 -23.72 11.74
CA GLY A 468 -10.35 -22.33 12.12
C GLY A 468 -8.91 -21.98 12.49
N THR A 469 -8.28 -21.17 11.65
CA THR A 469 -6.99 -20.52 11.93
C THR A 469 -7.19 -19.13 12.51
N ILE A 470 -6.18 -18.58 13.18
CA ILE A 470 -6.23 -17.20 13.70
C ILE A 470 -6.66 -16.16 12.65
N GLY A 471 -6.27 -16.35 11.38
CA GLY A 471 -6.66 -15.46 10.27
C GLY A 471 -8.12 -15.58 9.85
N GLN A 472 -8.77 -16.73 10.09
CA GLN A 472 -10.22 -16.89 9.85
C GLN A 472 -11.05 -16.26 10.98
N TYR A 473 -10.54 -16.31 12.21
CA TYR A 473 -11.20 -15.64 13.35
C TYR A 473 -11.01 -14.13 13.30
N LEU A 474 -9.80 -13.65 12.99
CA LEU A 474 -9.50 -12.23 12.80
C LEU A 474 -9.78 -11.81 11.35
N SER A 475 -11.02 -12.00 10.90
CA SER A 475 -11.49 -11.58 9.59
C SER A 475 -12.67 -10.62 9.73
N ILE A 476 -12.73 -9.60 8.88
CA ILE A 476 -13.88 -8.67 8.83
C ILE A 476 -15.18 -9.35 8.38
N GLU A 477 -15.07 -10.48 7.70
CA GLU A 477 -16.18 -11.34 7.30
C GLU A 477 -16.72 -12.18 8.46
N ASN A 478 -15.97 -12.28 9.56
CA ASN A 478 -16.43 -12.96 10.77
C ASN A 478 -17.25 -11.98 11.62
N GLU A 479 -18.54 -11.86 11.30
CA GLU A 479 -19.47 -10.94 11.97
C GLU A 479 -19.48 -11.10 13.50
N VAL A 480 -19.35 -12.33 14.01
CA VAL A 480 -19.34 -12.59 15.47
C VAL A 480 -18.14 -11.97 16.14
N ILE A 481 -16.93 -12.24 15.62
CA ILE A 481 -15.70 -11.69 16.21
C ILE A 481 -15.63 -10.18 15.97
N LYS A 482 -16.11 -9.70 14.81
CA LYS A 482 -16.19 -8.27 14.50
C LYS A 482 -17.13 -7.53 15.46
N GLU A 483 -18.27 -8.11 15.84
CA GLU A 483 -19.19 -7.52 16.82
C GLU A 483 -18.52 -7.36 18.19
N ILE A 484 -17.71 -8.35 18.60
CA ILE A 484 -17.07 -8.36 19.93
C ILE A 484 -15.86 -7.43 19.98
N LEU A 485 -14.99 -7.45 18.97
CA LEU A 485 -13.73 -6.71 18.97
C LEU A 485 -13.84 -5.34 18.28
N GLY A 486 -14.77 -5.19 17.35
CA GLY A 486 -14.81 -4.04 16.44
C GLY A 486 -13.96 -4.24 15.18
N GLU A 487 -14.38 -3.59 14.09
CA GLU A 487 -13.79 -3.75 12.76
C GLU A 487 -12.29 -3.43 12.73
N TYR A 488 -11.88 -2.28 13.26
CA TYR A 488 -10.50 -1.83 13.18
C TYR A 488 -9.58 -2.66 14.07
N GLN A 489 -10.05 -3.06 15.26
CA GLN A 489 -9.28 -3.95 16.11
C GLN A 489 -9.04 -5.31 15.44
N VAL A 490 -10.03 -5.88 14.75
CA VAL A 490 -9.84 -7.13 13.98
C VAL A 490 -8.74 -6.95 12.93
N LYS A 491 -8.80 -5.87 12.13
CA LYS A 491 -7.78 -5.56 11.12
C LYS A 491 -6.38 -5.42 11.73
N HIS A 492 -6.27 -4.69 12.84
CA HIS A 492 -4.98 -4.43 13.50
C HIS A 492 -4.41 -5.67 14.19
N LEU A 493 -5.23 -6.51 14.82
CA LEU A 493 -4.79 -7.78 15.37
C LEU A 493 -4.33 -8.74 14.26
N LEU A 494 -5.05 -8.79 13.13
CA LEU A 494 -4.63 -9.57 11.96
C LEU A 494 -3.29 -9.10 11.41
N PHE A 495 -3.05 -7.78 11.36
CA PHE A 495 -1.78 -7.21 10.94
C PHE A 495 -0.59 -7.67 11.81
N TYR A 496 -0.79 -7.89 13.12
CA TYR A 496 0.29 -8.42 13.96
C TYR A 496 0.43 -9.95 13.91
N PHE A 497 -0.68 -10.69 14.02
CA PHE A 497 -0.63 -12.15 14.09
C PHE A 497 -0.43 -12.82 12.72
N GLY A 498 -0.95 -12.22 11.65
CA GLY A 498 -0.96 -12.76 10.29
C GLY A 498 -0.52 -11.73 9.25
N LYS A 499 -1.02 -11.91 8.01
CA LYS A 499 -0.94 -10.93 6.93
C LYS A 499 -2.35 -10.63 6.45
N THR A 500 -2.59 -9.41 5.99
CA THR A 500 -3.81 -9.07 5.25
C THR A 500 -3.90 -9.93 3.98
N GLN A 501 -5.11 -10.42 3.65
CA GLN A 501 -5.29 -11.33 2.52
C GLN A 501 -5.01 -10.65 1.16
N GLU A 502 -5.30 -9.35 1.06
CA GLU A 502 -5.22 -8.59 -0.19
C GLU A 502 -3.80 -8.07 -0.47
N THR A 503 -3.15 -7.50 0.54
CA THR A 503 -1.89 -6.76 0.37
C THR A 503 -0.67 -7.48 0.91
N LYS A 504 -0.87 -8.61 1.62
CA LYS A 504 0.19 -9.39 2.29
C LYS A 504 1.01 -8.58 3.31
N ILE A 505 0.45 -7.47 3.80
CA ILE A 505 1.06 -6.60 4.80
C ILE A 505 0.77 -7.12 6.20
N GLY A 506 1.78 -7.07 7.08
CA GLY A 506 1.68 -7.50 8.47
C GLY A 506 2.93 -8.21 8.99
N TYR A 507 3.11 -8.17 10.31
CA TYR A 507 4.24 -8.79 11.01
C TYR A 507 4.19 -10.33 10.95
N ASN A 508 3.01 -10.92 10.78
CA ASN A 508 2.82 -12.36 10.59
C ASN A 508 3.45 -13.23 11.70
N TYR A 509 3.47 -12.75 12.95
CA TYR A 509 4.20 -13.39 14.04
C TYR A 509 3.84 -14.86 14.22
N ARG A 510 2.55 -15.22 14.09
CA ARG A 510 2.09 -16.60 14.27
C ARG A 510 2.76 -17.55 13.28
N ASN A 511 2.79 -17.20 11.99
CA ASN A 511 3.35 -18.09 10.97
C ASN A 511 4.89 -18.05 10.96
N LYS A 512 5.47 -16.86 11.19
CA LYS A 512 6.92 -16.72 11.33
C LYS A 512 7.46 -17.63 12.43
N LEU A 513 6.81 -17.62 13.60
CA LEU A 513 7.21 -18.44 14.75
C LEU A 513 6.92 -19.92 14.51
N ALA A 514 5.77 -20.27 13.93
CA ALA A 514 5.39 -21.67 13.69
C ALA A 514 6.28 -22.40 12.67
N HIS A 515 6.75 -21.68 11.66
CA HIS A 515 7.55 -22.27 10.57
C HIS A 515 9.04 -21.96 10.69
N TRP A 516 9.45 -21.22 11.73
CA TRP A 516 10.81 -20.71 11.87
C TRP A 516 11.28 -20.00 10.57
N ASN A 517 10.41 -19.16 10.03
CA ASN A 517 10.64 -18.49 8.75
C ASN A 517 10.63 -16.97 8.96
N GLU A 518 11.60 -16.26 8.39
CA GLU A 518 11.72 -14.80 8.50
C GLU A 518 11.78 -14.26 9.95
N ILE A 519 12.25 -15.07 10.91
CA ILE A 519 12.55 -14.66 12.29
C ILE A 519 14.04 -14.49 12.44
N GLN A 520 14.45 -13.31 12.88
CA GLN A 520 15.84 -13.08 13.27
C GLN A 520 16.01 -13.50 14.74
N LYS A 521 17.09 -14.21 15.07
CA LYS A 521 17.33 -14.72 16.44
C LYS A 521 17.21 -13.63 17.52
N LYS A 522 17.68 -12.41 17.20
CA LYS A 522 17.59 -11.22 18.07
C LYS A 522 16.17 -10.76 18.39
N GLU A 523 15.17 -11.16 17.61
CA GLU A 523 13.76 -10.82 17.87
C GLU A 523 13.18 -11.65 19.03
N LEU A 524 13.71 -12.85 19.29
CA LEU A 524 13.28 -13.73 20.38
C LEU A 524 13.74 -13.17 21.72
N SER A 525 12.95 -12.27 22.27
CA SER A 525 13.30 -11.46 23.43
C SER A 525 12.11 -11.37 24.41
N PRO A 526 12.36 -11.03 25.69
CA PRO A 526 11.27 -10.73 26.63
C PRO A 526 10.32 -9.65 26.11
N GLN A 527 10.81 -8.70 25.31
CA GLN A 527 10.01 -7.66 24.68
C GLN A 527 9.01 -8.23 23.68
N LEU A 528 9.41 -9.20 22.85
CA LEU A 528 8.49 -9.87 21.93
C LEU A 528 7.40 -10.63 22.70
N VAL A 529 7.78 -11.34 23.77
CA VAL A 529 6.83 -12.06 24.63
C VAL A 529 5.81 -11.10 25.23
N CYS A 530 6.25 -9.96 25.77
CA CYS A 530 5.35 -8.90 26.28
C CYS A 530 4.46 -8.30 25.20
N LYS A 531 4.98 -8.09 23.98
CA LYS A 531 4.22 -7.57 22.85
C LYS A 531 3.09 -8.51 22.47
N LEU A 532 3.38 -9.80 22.33
CA LEU A 532 2.38 -10.82 22.03
C LEU A 532 1.38 -10.98 23.17
N PHE A 533 1.83 -10.92 24.42
CA PHE A 533 0.95 -10.95 25.59
C PHE A 533 0.00 -9.74 25.59
N PHE A 534 0.51 -8.55 25.28
CA PHE A 534 -0.31 -7.34 25.16
C PHE A 534 -1.39 -7.48 24.08
N LEU A 535 -1.06 -8.05 22.92
CA LEU A 535 -2.02 -8.34 21.86
C LEU A 535 -3.08 -9.37 22.29
N MET A 536 -2.68 -10.42 23.01
CA MET A 536 -3.60 -11.42 23.55
C MET A 536 -4.57 -10.81 24.57
N ILE A 537 -4.11 -9.95 25.49
CA ILE A 537 -5.01 -9.32 26.46
C ILE A 537 -5.94 -8.29 25.81
N ASN A 538 -5.57 -7.68 24.68
CA ASN A 538 -6.52 -6.87 23.90
C ASN A 538 -7.72 -7.72 23.48
N VAL A 539 -7.50 -8.97 23.04
CA VAL A 539 -8.57 -9.93 22.74
C VAL A 539 -9.38 -10.29 23.98
N ILE A 540 -8.72 -10.74 25.06
CA ILE A 540 -9.41 -11.18 26.29
C ILE A 540 -10.26 -10.04 26.88
N ASN A 541 -9.71 -8.84 26.98
CA ASN A 541 -10.40 -7.70 27.57
C ASN A 541 -11.62 -7.26 26.76
N SER A 542 -11.55 -7.35 25.43
CA SER A 542 -12.68 -6.99 24.57
C SER A 542 -13.81 -8.02 24.68
N ILE A 543 -13.47 -9.31 24.73
CA ILE A 543 -14.46 -10.39 24.95
C ILE A 543 -15.11 -10.24 26.33
N PHE A 544 -14.31 -9.97 27.37
CA PHE A 544 -14.81 -9.70 28.72
C PHE A 544 -15.80 -8.52 28.71
N TYR A 545 -15.39 -7.38 28.12
CA TYR A 545 -16.19 -6.17 28.13
C TYR A 545 -17.50 -6.33 27.35
N TYR A 546 -17.46 -7.01 26.19
CA TYR A 546 -18.66 -7.33 25.42
C TYR A 546 -19.71 -8.09 26.26
N PHE A 547 -19.29 -9.15 26.97
CA PHE A 547 -20.20 -9.90 27.82
C PHE A 547 -20.62 -9.13 29.07
N TYR A 548 -19.74 -8.29 29.62
CA TYR A 548 -20.08 -7.39 30.72
C TYR A 548 -21.20 -6.42 30.34
N GLU A 549 -21.10 -5.79 29.17
CA GLU A 549 -22.12 -4.88 28.64
C GLU A 549 -23.43 -5.61 28.33
N LYS A 550 -23.37 -6.75 27.63
CA LYS A 550 -24.58 -7.57 27.39
C LYS A 550 -25.28 -7.96 28.69
N ARG A 551 -24.52 -8.27 29.74
CA ARG A 551 -25.10 -8.56 31.04
C ARG A 551 -25.79 -7.33 31.64
N ARG A 552 -25.14 -6.16 31.53
CA ARG A 552 -25.69 -4.87 32.00
C ARG A 552 -26.99 -4.49 31.28
N GLU A 553 -27.12 -4.75 29.98
CA GLU A 553 -28.34 -4.47 29.20
C GLU A 553 -29.54 -5.39 29.55
N ASN A 554 -29.27 -6.58 30.10
CA ASN A 554 -30.30 -7.56 30.48
C ASN A 554 -30.84 -7.37 31.92
N PHE A 555 -30.32 -6.40 32.67
CA PHE A 555 -30.76 -6.02 34.02
C PHE A 555 -31.25 -4.57 34.02
#